data_AF-A0A5C6D0G0-F1
#
_entry.id   AF-A0A5C6D0G0-F1
#
_cell.length_a   1.000
_cell.length_b   1.000
_cell.length_c   1.000
_cell.angle_alpha   90.00
_cell.angle_beta   90.00
_cell.angle_gamma   90.00
#
_symmetry.space_group_name_H-M   'P 1'
#
loop_
_entity.id
_entity.type
_entity.pdbx_description
1 polymer ?
#
loop_
_entity_poly.entity_id
_entity_poly.type
_entity_poly.pdbx_seq_one_letter_code
_entity_poly.pdbx_strand_id
1 'polypeptide(L)'
;MSIFAELDVVLLSRIQFALTIMFHYLFPPLTIGLGVVIVYLEGMFLRTRESIYEEAARFWTKIFALNFAIGVATGIVMEFEFGTNWATYSRFVGDVFGSALAAEGIFAFFLESGFLAVLVFGWDKVSPGFHFFAALMVSLGSIFSSIWITVANSWQQTPSGHEIVPMMRDGEPWVINGEVIRRAEISDFWAMVFNPSTVHRLIHVWLGCFILGAAFVMSISAWYLLKGKHREFAERSFTGGLILATVSSLAILVSGHKQAQNVYETQPAKLAAFEAHFHSGPGDLSLLGIPDVENETVRLNLAIPGGIGLLLFGDREKEVVGLDKFRKEDRPPVALSL
;
A
#
# COMPACT_ATOMS: atom_id res chain seq x y z
N MET A 1 2.02 26.91 -26.85
CA MET A 1 1.33 25.66 -27.25
C MET A 1 2.34 24.54 -27.60
N SER A 2 3.54 24.51 -27.00
CA SER A 2 4.64 23.61 -27.42
C SER A 2 5.33 22.83 -26.28
N ILE A 3 4.93 22.97 -25.01
CA ILE A 3 5.57 22.22 -23.90
C ILE A 3 5.08 20.75 -23.87
N PHE A 4 3.86 20.48 -24.33
CA PHE A 4 3.29 19.13 -24.36
C PHE A 4 3.59 18.34 -25.65
N ALA A 5 4.18 18.98 -26.67
CA ALA A 5 4.48 18.32 -27.94
C ALA A 5 5.73 17.42 -27.88
N GLU A 6 6.56 17.58 -26.85
CA GLU A 6 7.82 16.82 -26.66
C GLU A 6 7.69 15.67 -25.65
N LEU A 7 6.55 15.56 -24.93
CA LEU A 7 6.32 14.46 -24.00
C LEU A 7 5.71 13.28 -24.74
N ASP A 8 6.38 12.14 -24.74
CA ASP A 8 5.83 10.93 -25.34
C ASP A 8 4.56 10.46 -24.60
N VAL A 9 3.71 9.72 -25.31
CA VAL A 9 2.44 9.22 -24.76
C VAL A 9 2.66 8.35 -23.53
N VAL A 10 3.76 7.59 -23.47
CA VAL A 10 4.06 6.70 -22.35
C VAL A 10 4.33 7.50 -21.07
N LEU A 11 5.08 8.59 -21.17
CA LEU A 11 5.40 9.48 -20.07
C LEU A 11 4.15 10.23 -19.58
N LEU A 12 3.30 10.70 -20.50
CA LEU A 12 2.02 11.31 -20.14
C LEU A 12 1.11 10.30 -19.42
N SER A 13 1.02 9.05 -19.88
CA SER A 13 0.27 7.99 -19.21
C SER A 13 0.84 7.66 -17.83
N ARG A 14 2.17 7.67 -17.65
CA ARG A 14 2.82 7.50 -16.34
C ARG A 14 2.50 8.65 -15.39
N ILE A 15 2.57 9.90 -15.85
CA ILE A 15 2.24 11.08 -15.04
C ILE A 15 0.78 11.04 -14.63
N GLN A 16 -0.13 10.77 -15.56
CA GLN A 16 -1.56 10.67 -15.28
C GLN A 16 -1.82 9.60 -14.21
N PHE A 17 -1.33 8.38 -14.42
CA PHE A 17 -1.53 7.29 -13.47
C PHE A 17 -0.91 7.59 -12.10
N ALA A 18 0.28 8.22 -12.07
CA ALA A 18 0.93 8.64 -10.83
C ALA A 18 0.08 9.63 -10.04
N LEU A 19 -0.49 10.65 -10.70
CA LEU A 19 -1.36 11.62 -10.04
C LEU A 19 -2.63 10.96 -9.50
N THR A 20 -3.26 10.10 -10.30
CA THR A 20 -4.49 9.38 -9.91
C THR A 20 -4.23 8.47 -8.72
N ILE A 21 -3.19 7.63 -8.75
CA ILE A 21 -2.87 6.70 -7.66
C ILE A 21 -2.39 7.42 -6.41
N MET A 22 -1.57 8.47 -6.52
CA MET A 22 -1.14 9.26 -5.37
C MET A 22 -2.32 9.93 -4.67
N PHE A 23 -3.26 10.49 -5.44
CA PHE A 23 -4.45 11.10 -4.87
C PHE A 23 -5.36 10.06 -4.23
N HIS A 24 -5.64 8.95 -4.93
CA HIS A 24 -6.43 7.86 -4.37
C HIS A 24 -5.84 7.32 -3.08
N TYR A 25 -4.52 7.10 -3.01
CA TYR A 25 -3.84 6.50 -1.86
C TYR A 25 -3.86 7.38 -0.58
N LEU A 26 -4.40 8.61 -0.64
CA LEU A 26 -4.69 9.40 0.56
C LEU A 26 -5.86 8.83 1.36
N PHE A 27 -6.80 8.13 0.72
CA PHE A 27 -8.07 7.76 1.34
C PHE A 27 -8.08 6.32 1.91
N PRO A 28 -7.80 5.24 1.15
CA PRO A 28 -7.91 3.87 1.68
C PRO A 28 -7.05 3.60 2.92
N PRO A 29 -5.77 4.03 3.00
CA PRO A 29 -4.98 3.83 4.21
C PRO A 29 -5.59 4.46 5.46
N LEU A 30 -6.20 5.65 5.31
CA LEU A 30 -6.91 6.30 6.41
C LEU A 30 -8.18 5.54 6.80
N THR A 31 -8.96 5.04 5.84
CA THR A 31 -10.13 4.17 6.11
C THR A 31 -9.73 2.94 6.92
N ILE A 32 -8.69 2.23 6.50
CA ILE A 32 -8.19 1.02 7.17
C ILE A 32 -7.79 1.32 8.62
N GLY A 33 -6.95 2.34 8.85
CA GLY A 33 -6.50 2.69 10.20
C GLY A 33 -7.61 3.24 11.08
N LEU A 34 -8.49 4.09 10.54
CA LEU A 34 -9.59 4.69 11.29
C LEU A 34 -10.65 3.65 11.67
N GLY A 35 -10.92 2.67 10.81
CA GLY A 35 -11.82 1.55 11.10
C GLY A 35 -11.42 0.80 12.37
N VAL A 36 -10.12 0.52 12.56
CA VAL A 36 -9.60 -0.14 13.76
C VAL A 36 -9.84 0.70 15.02
N VAL A 37 -9.67 2.02 14.94
CA VAL A 37 -9.93 2.92 16.07
C VAL A 37 -11.43 2.98 16.40
N ILE A 38 -12.31 3.01 15.40
CA ILE A 38 -13.77 2.97 15.60
C ILE A 38 -14.16 1.66 16.30
N VAL A 39 -13.63 0.52 15.85
CA VAL A 39 -13.85 -0.79 16.51
C VAL A 39 -13.37 -0.74 17.96
N TYR A 40 -12.21 -0.15 18.25
CA TYR A 40 -11.74 0.03 19.63
C TYR A 40 -12.73 0.86 20.47
N LEU A 41 -13.18 2.01 19.96
CA LEU A 41 -14.09 2.90 20.69
C LEU A 41 -15.44 2.23 20.98
N GLU A 42 -16.03 1.56 19.98
CA GLU A 42 -17.28 0.82 20.19
C GLU A 42 -17.09 -0.38 21.12
N GLY A 43 -15.97 -1.10 21.03
CA GLY A 43 -15.64 -2.18 21.97
C GLY A 43 -15.51 -1.68 23.41
N MET A 44 -14.91 -0.50 23.60
CA MET A 44 -14.84 0.16 24.91
C MET A 44 -16.21 0.59 25.40
N PHE A 45 -17.06 1.14 24.53
CA PHE A 45 -18.45 1.46 24.88
C PHE A 45 -19.22 0.22 25.35
N LEU A 46 -19.12 -0.91 24.65
CA LEU A 46 -19.78 -2.15 25.06
C LEU A 46 -19.29 -2.66 26.43
N ARG A 47 -18.00 -2.44 26.73
CA ARG A 47 -17.37 -2.86 27.98
C ARG A 47 -17.69 -1.95 29.16
N THR A 48 -17.58 -0.63 28.98
CA THR A 48 -17.68 0.33 30.10
C THR A 48 -19.05 1.00 30.21
N ARG A 49 -19.82 1.04 29.11
CA ARG A 49 -21.09 1.75 28.98
C ARG A 49 -21.00 3.27 29.22
N GLU A 50 -19.80 3.83 29.14
CA GLU A 50 -19.60 5.28 29.17
C GLU A 50 -19.99 5.89 27.81
N SER A 51 -20.94 6.83 27.80
CA SER A 51 -21.51 7.41 26.56
C SER A 51 -20.45 8.10 25.69
N ILE A 52 -19.38 8.61 26.31
CA ILE A 52 -18.32 9.33 25.60
C ILE A 52 -17.61 8.47 24.52
N TYR A 53 -17.52 7.15 24.71
CA TYR A 53 -16.96 6.26 23.69
C TYR A 53 -17.89 6.12 22.48
N GLU A 54 -19.20 6.08 22.72
CA GLU A 54 -20.20 6.05 21.65
C GLU A 54 -20.22 7.39 20.89
N GLU A 55 -20.20 8.51 21.60
CA GLU A 55 -20.10 9.84 21.01
C GLU A 55 -18.83 9.98 20.16
N ALA A 56 -17.71 9.43 20.65
CA ALA A 56 -16.46 9.42 19.90
C ALA A 56 -16.55 8.56 18.64
N ALA A 57 -17.08 7.34 18.74
CA ALA A 57 -17.27 6.45 17.60
C ALA A 57 -18.22 7.06 16.54
N ARG A 58 -19.33 7.70 16.96
CA ARG A 58 -20.24 8.45 16.09
C ARG A 58 -19.51 9.58 15.34
N PHE A 59 -18.62 10.31 16.00
CA PHE A 59 -17.83 11.37 15.36
C PHE A 59 -16.87 10.80 14.31
N TRP A 60 -16.07 9.81 14.67
CA TRP A 60 -15.08 9.21 13.75
C TRP A 60 -15.74 8.49 12.58
N THR A 61 -16.92 7.90 12.78
CA THR A 61 -17.72 7.28 11.71
C THR A 61 -18.12 8.28 10.62
N LYS A 62 -18.40 9.54 10.97
CA LYS A 62 -18.72 10.58 9.97
C LYS A 62 -17.51 10.89 9.09
N ILE A 63 -16.33 10.99 9.70
CA ILE A 63 -15.07 11.24 8.97
C ILE A 63 -14.73 10.02 8.11
N PHE A 64 -14.86 8.82 8.66
CA PHE A 64 -14.69 7.56 7.95
C PHE A 64 -15.57 7.50 6.71
N ALA A 65 -16.88 7.77 6.84
CA ALA A 65 -17.82 7.71 5.73
C ALA A 65 -17.49 8.71 4.61
N LEU A 66 -17.06 9.93 4.97
CA LEU A 66 -16.62 10.93 4.00
C LEU A 66 -15.35 10.48 3.26
N ASN A 67 -14.33 10.05 4.01
CA ASN A 67 -13.07 9.57 3.46
C ASN A 67 -13.29 8.36 2.54
N PHE A 68 -14.13 7.42 3.00
CA PHE A 68 -14.52 6.24 2.24
C PHE A 68 -15.20 6.60 0.92
N ALA A 69 -16.16 7.53 0.92
CA ALA A 69 -16.86 7.94 -0.30
C ALA A 69 -15.91 8.50 -1.36
N ILE A 70 -14.93 9.31 -0.95
CA ILE A 70 -13.91 9.84 -1.87
C ILE A 70 -12.98 8.73 -2.34
N GLY A 71 -12.60 7.80 -1.45
CA GLY A 71 -11.84 6.60 -1.78
C GLY A 71 -12.52 5.77 -2.87
N VAL A 72 -13.81 5.48 -2.74
CA VAL A 72 -14.58 4.75 -3.76
C VAL A 72 -14.59 5.51 -5.09
N ALA A 73 -14.91 6.81 -5.08
CA ALA A 73 -14.96 7.61 -6.30
C ALA A 73 -13.62 7.63 -7.06
N THR A 74 -12.52 7.79 -6.32
CA THR A 74 -11.17 7.82 -6.89
C THR A 74 -10.68 6.43 -7.31
N GLY A 75 -11.10 5.37 -6.61
CA GLY A 75 -10.77 3.98 -6.96
C GLY A 75 -11.38 3.56 -8.29
N ILE A 76 -12.63 3.94 -8.56
CA ILE A 76 -13.30 3.70 -9.84
C ILE A 76 -12.50 4.31 -11.00
N VAL A 77 -12.01 5.55 -10.84
CA VAL A 77 -11.18 6.21 -11.86
C VAL A 77 -9.91 5.40 -12.14
N MET A 78 -9.22 4.94 -11.09
CA MET A 78 -8.02 4.13 -11.22
C MET A 78 -8.27 2.79 -11.90
N GLU A 79 -9.37 2.11 -11.56
CA GLU A 79 -9.74 0.83 -12.16
C GLU A 79 -9.90 0.96 -13.69
N PHE A 80 -10.57 2.01 -14.15
CA PHE A 80 -10.72 2.28 -15.58
C PHE A 80 -9.41 2.70 -16.26
N GLU A 81 -8.49 3.37 -15.57
CA GLU A 81 -7.20 3.77 -16.13
C GLU A 81 -6.32 2.59 -16.57
N PHE A 82 -6.44 1.42 -15.92
CA PHE A 82 -5.78 0.20 -16.40
C PHE A 82 -6.26 -0.20 -17.80
N GLY A 83 -7.55 -0.03 -18.09
CA GLY A 83 -8.13 -0.35 -19.38
C GLY A 83 -7.84 0.70 -20.46
N THR A 84 -8.00 1.99 -20.12
CA THR A 84 -7.92 3.08 -21.11
C THR A 84 -6.49 3.42 -21.50
N ASN A 85 -5.57 3.49 -20.53
CA ASN A 85 -4.21 3.96 -20.75
C ASN A 85 -3.18 2.81 -20.82
N TRP A 86 -3.53 1.64 -20.30
CA TRP A 86 -2.63 0.48 -20.18
C TRP A 86 -3.20 -0.77 -20.86
N ALA A 87 -3.85 -0.61 -22.01
CA ALA A 87 -4.56 -1.70 -22.70
C ALA A 87 -3.69 -2.93 -23.02
N THR A 88 -2.43 -2.74 -23.45
CA THR A 88 -1.51 -3.86 -23.72
C THR A 88 -1.16 -4.60 -22.44
N TYR A 89 -0.88 -3.87 -21.35
CA TYR A 89 -0.65 -4.46 -20.03
C TYR A 89 -1.89 -5.25 -19.58
N SER A 90 -3.08 -4.66 -19.67
CA SER A 90 -4.34 -5.29 -19.27
C SER A 90 -4.67 -6.55 -20.06
N ARG A 91 -4.32 -6.61 -21.36
CA ARG A 91 -4.43 -7.85 -22.14
C ARG A 91 -3.39 -8.89 -21.73
N PHE A 92 -2.17 -8.45 -21.44
CA PHE A 92 -1.07 -9.35 -21.10
C PHE A 92 -1.27 -10.01 -19.74
N VAL A 93 -1.63 -9.25 -18.70
CA VAL A 93 -1.75 -9.78 -17.33
C VAL A 93 -3.18 -9.91 -16.83
N GLY A 94 -4.18 -9.73 -17.71
CA GLY A 94 -5.58 -9.66 -17.31
C GLY A 94 -6.09 -10.88 -16.53
N ASP A 95 -5.58 -12.07 -16.82
CA ASP A 95 -5.95 -13.29 -16.09
C ASP A 95 -5.47 -13.26 -14.62
N VAL A 96 -4.27 -12.73 -14.39
CA VAL A 96 -3.68 -12.58 -13.04
C VAL A 96 -4.29 -11.37 -12.33
N PHE A 97 -4.14 -10.19 -12.92
CA PHE A 97 -4.49 -8.91 -12.31
C PHE A 97 -6.02 -8.76 -12.19
N GLY A 98 -6.77 -9.13 -13.24
CA GLY A 98 -8.23 -9.07 -13.24
C GLY A 98 -8.87 -10.01 -12.22
N SER A 99 -8.31 -11.21 -12.02
CA SER A 99 -8.79 -12.14 -10.99
C SER A 99 -8.62 -11.57 -9.57
N ALA A 100 -7.50 -10.90 -9.29
CA ALA A 100 -7.28 -10.24 -8.01
C ALA A 100 -8.26 -9.08 -7.78
N LEU A 101 -8.47 -8.20 -8.77
CA LEU A 101 -9.44 -7.10 -8.66
C LEU A 101 -10.88 -7.60 -8.51
N ALA A 102 -11.26 -8.66 -9.24
CA ALA A 102 -12.58 -9.26 -9.08
C ALA A 102 -12.79 -9.84 -7.68
N ALA A 103 -11.77 -10.50 -7.12
CA ALA A 103 -11.79 -11.01 -5.75
C ALA A 103 -11.91 -9.88 -4.72
N GLU A 104 -11.25 -8.74 -4.94
CA GLU A 104 -11.43 -7.53 -4.13
C GLU A 104 -12.90 -7.10 -4.07
N GLY A 105 -13.55 -6.96 -5.23
CA GLY A 105 -14.95 -6.53 -5.31
C GLY A 105 -15.92 -7.49 -4.62
N ILE A 106 -15.70 -8.81 -4.74
CA ILE A 106 -16.59 -9.83 -4.17
C ILE A 106 -16.43 -9.91 -2.64
N PHE A 107 -15.21 -9.99 -2.15
CA PHE A 107 -14.97 -10.25 -0.73
C PHE A 107 -14.97 -8.96 0.11
N ALA A 108 -14.30 -7.91 -0.36
CA ALA A 108 -14.09 -6.72 0.44
C ALA A 108 -15.22 -5.69 0.29
N PHE A 109 -15.56 -5.32 -0.94
CA PHE A 109 -16.59 -4.29 -1.16
C PHE A 109 -17.97 -4.76 -0.73
N PHE A 110 -18.29 -6.06 -0.83
CA PHE A 110 -19.55 -6.58 -0.34
C PHE A 110 -19.67 -6.49 1.20
N LEU A 111 -18.60 -6.87 1.92
CA LEU A 111 -18.52 -6.72 3.38
C LEU A 111 -18.66 -5.25 3.79
N GLU A 112 -17.93 -4.36 3.14
CA GLU A 112 -17.93 -2.94 3.47
C GLU A 112 -19.26 -2.28 3.12
N SER A 113 -19.75 -2.39 1.88
CA SER A 113 -21.01 -1.78 1.45
C SER A 113 -22.23 -2.36 2.17
N GLY A 114 -22.22 -3.66 2.50
CA GLY A 114 -23.30 -4.33 3.21
C GLY A 114 -23.49 -3.83 4.63
N PHE A 115 -22.41 -3.53 5.35
CA PHE A 115 -22.46 -3.09 6.75
C PHE A 115 -22.25 -1.58 6.95
N LEU A 116 -21.75 -0.85 5.96
CA LEU A 116 -21.52 0.60 6.05
C LEU A 116 -22.80 1.37 6.35
N ALA A 117 -23.92 1.00 5.72
CA ALA A 117 -25.21 1.65 5.99
C ALA A 117 -25.64 1.48 7.47
N VAL A 118 -25.35 0.32 8.06
CA VAL A 118 -25.60 0.05 9.48
C VAL A 118 -24.66 0.88 10.35
N LEU A 119 -23.37 0.94 10.03
CA LEU A 119 -22.39 1.75 10.77
C LEU A 119 -22.75 3.25 10.76
N VAL A 120 -23.19 3.78 9.62
CA VAL A 120 -23.49 5.21 9.49
C VAL A 120 -24.86 5.57 10.06
N PHE A 121 -25.90 4.76 9.82
CA PHE A 121 -27.29 5.11 10.11
C PHE A 121 -27.97 4.23 11.16
N GLY A 122 -27.29 3.21 11.67
CA GLY A 122 -27.85 2.17 12.53
C GLY A 122 -27.82 2.46 14.03
N TRP A 123 -27.13 3.52 14.48
CA TRP A 123 -26.92 3.85 15.89
C TRP A 123 -28.15 3.67 16.81
N ASP A 124 -29.30 4.17 16.38
CA ASP A 124 -30.56 4.12 17.15
C ASP A 124 -31.59 3.12 16.57
N LYS A 125 -31.16 2.27 15.62
CA LYS A 125 -32.02 1.32 14.88
C LYS A 125 -31.65 -0.15 15.11
N VAL A 126 -30.44 -0.43 15.58
CA VAL A 126 -29.96 -1.78 15.88
C VAL A 126 -29.44 -1.86 17.31
N SER A 127 -29.28 -3.08 17.83
CA SER A 127 -28.67 -3.25 19.16
C SER A 127 -27.20 -2.78 19.15
N PRO A 128 -26.67 -2.29 20.29
CA PRO A 128 -25.25 -1.89 20.38
C PRO A 128 -24.27 -3.00 19.98
N GLY A 129 -24.60 -4.27 20.27
CA GLY A 129 -23.78 -5.41 19.87
C GLY A 129 -23.77 -5.64 18.36
N PHE A 130 -24.91 -5.45 17.69
CA PHE A 130 -25.00 -5.55 16.24
C PHE A 130 -24.33 -4.35 15.55
N HIS A 131 -24.40 -3.16 16.15
CA HIS A 131 -23.67 -1.99 15.65
C HIS A 131 -22.15 -2.22 15.69
N PHE A 132 -21.63 -2.72 16.81
CA PHE A 132 -20.22 -3.11 16.93
C PHE A 132 -19.82 -4.19 15.91
N PHE A 133 -20.70 -5.18 15.69
CA PHE A 133 -20.46 -6.19 14.66
C PHE A 133 -20.38 -5.55 13.26
N ALA A 134 -21.24 -4.58 12.94
CA ALA A 134 -21.16 -3.84 11.69
C ALA A 134 -19.85 -3.04 11.58
N ALA A 135 -19.41 -2.37 12.65
CA ALA A 135 -18.11 -1.69 12.70
C ALA A 135 -16.95 -2.66 12.42
N LEU A 136 -17.00 -3.86 13.00
CA LEU A 136 -16.00 -4.90 12.77
C LEU A 136 -16.01 -5.38 11.30
N MET A 137 -17.18 -5.62 10.72
CA MET A 137 -17.30 -6.07 9.32
C MET A 137 -16.82 -5.01 8.34
N VAL A 138 -17.13 -3.73 8.59
CA VAL A 138 -16.62 -2.61 7.79
C VAL A 138 -15.09 -2.53 7.90
N SER A 139 -14.55 -2.55 9.12
CA SER A 139 -13.09 -2.50 9.33
C SER A 139 -12.36 -3.69 8.70
N LEU A 140 -12.93 -4.91 8.78
CA LEU A 140 -12.37 -6.10 8.14
C LEU A 140 -12.50 -6.04 6.62
N GLY A 141 -13.61 -5.50 6.10
CA GLY A 141 -13.81 -5.25 4.68
C GLY A 141 -12.71 -4.36 4.11
N SER A 142 -12.42 -3.21 4.74
CA SER A 142 -11.34 -2.33 4.30
C SER A 142 -9.96 -3.01 4.37
N ILE A 143 -9.69 -3.81 5.41
CA ILE A 143 -8.44 -4.59 5.52
C ILE A 143 -8.35 -5.65 4.41
N PHE A 144 -9.43 -6.37 4.12
CA PHE A 144 -9.47 -7.39 3.08
C PHE A 144 -9.35 -6.81 1.67
N SER A 145 -9.82 -5.58 1.42
CA SER A 145 -9.60 -4.90 0.14
C SER A 145 -8.10 -4.77 -0.14
N SER A 146 -7.33 -4.33 0.85
CA SER A 146 -5.89 -4.17 0.69
C SER A 146 -5.14 -5.48 0.40
N ILE A 147 -5.69 -6.65 0.72
CA ILE A 147 -5.06 -7.95 0.41
C ILE A 147 -4.91 -8.11 -1.09
N TRP A 148 -6.02 -8.05 -1.82
CA TRP A 148 -6.07 -8.42 -3.23
C TRP A 148 -5.32 -7.40 -4.11
N ILE A 149 -5.45 -6.11 -3.82
CA ILE A 149 -4.69 -5.08 -4.53
C ILE A 149 -3.18 -5.20 -4.24
N THR A 150 -2.78 -5.59 -3.02
CA THR A 150 -1.37 -5.81 -2.68
C THR A 150 -0.83 -7.09 -3.30
N VAL A 151 -1.63 -8.15 -3.41
CA VAL A 151 -1.29 -9.36 -4.17
C VAL A 151 -1.00 -8.98 -5.62
N ALA A 152 -1.89 -8.22 -6.25
CA ALA A 152 -1.75 -7.76 -7.62
C ALA A 152 -0.47 -6.92 -7.81
N ASN A 153 -0.22 -5.96 -6.92
CA ASN A 153 1.01 -5.16 -6.95
C ASN A 153 2.28 -5.99 -6.68
N SER A 154 2.22 -6.95 -5.76
CA SER A 154 3.36 -7.80 -5.44
C SER A 154 3.70 -8.74 -6.59
N TRP A 155 2.70 -9.26 -7.30
CA TRP A 155 2.92 -10.07 -8.48
C TRP A 155 3.61 -9.29 -9.60
N GLN A 156 3.29 -8.00 -9.79
CA GLN A 156 4.02 -7.14 -10.73
C GLN A 156 5.52 -7.01 -10.40
N GLN A 157 5.90 -7.19 -9.13
CA GLN A 157 7.28 -7.06 -8.66
C GLN A 157 8.02 -8.41 -8.69
N THR A 158 7.32 -9.48 -8.30
CA THR A 158 7.86 -10.85 -8.21
C THR A 158 6.86 -11.85 -8.80
N PRO A 159 6.73 -11.94 -10.13
CA PRO A 159 5.76 -12.83 -10.77
C PRO A 159 6.00 -14.30 -10.43
N SER A 160 4.93 -15.02 -10.12
CA SER A 160 4.95 -16.46 -9.78
C SER A 160 3.61 -17.10 -10.15
N GLY A 161 3.58 -18.43 -10.29
CA GLY A 161 2.36 -19.19 -10.57
C GLY A 161 1.68 -18.86 -11.90
N HIS A 162 2.45 -18.52 -12.94
CA HIS A 162 1.93 -18.18 -14.26
C HIS A 162 2.70 -18.88 -15.39
N GLU A 163 2.04 -19.02 -16.54
CA GLU A 163 2.63 -19.42 -17.80
C GLU A 163 2.34 -18.37 -18.88
N ILE A 164 3.26 -18.22 -19.84
CA ILE A 164 3.09 -17.29 -20.95
C ILE A 164 2.55 -18.07 -22.16
N VAL A 165 1.26 -17.94 -22.42
CA VAL A 165 0.53 -18.68 -23.46
C VAL A 165 0.12 -17.77 -24.63
N PRO A 166 -0.08 -18.31 -25.85
CA PRO A 166 -0.71 -17.57 -26.95
C PRO A 166 -2.13 -17.15 -26.58
N MET A 167 -2.50 -15.91 -26.89
CA MET A 167 -3.88 -15.46 -26.76
C MET A 167 -4.70 -16.01 -27.92
N MET A 168 -5.81 -16.69 -27.62
CA MET A 168 -6.65 -17.31 -28.64
C MET A 168 -7.81 -16.38 -29.02
N ARG A 169 -8.13 -16.29 -30.31
CA ARG A 169 -9.31 -15.60 -30.86
C ARG A 169 -9.96 -16.49 -31.90
N ASP A 170 -11.23 -16.83 -31.68
CA ASP A 170 -11.99 -17.75 -32.54
C ASP A 170 -11.34 -19.14 -32.70
N GLY A 171 -10.66 -19.61 -31.65
CA GLY A 171 -9.97 -20.91 -31.64
C GLY A 171 -8.56 -20.91 -32.23
N GLU A 172 -8.09 -19.79 -32.78
CA GLU A 172 -6.76 -19.65 -33.38
C GLU A 172 -5.88 -18.65 -32.62
N PRO A 173 -4.54 -18.77 -32.68
CA PRO A 173 -3.64 -17.78 -32.09
C PRO A 173 -3.89 -16.39 -32.68
N TRP A 174 -4.11 -15.41 -31.81
CA TRP A 174 -4.34 -14.04 -32.23
C TRP A 174 -3.03 -13.41 -32.69
N VAL A 175 -2.97 -13.04 -33.97
CA VAL A 175 -1.81 -12.42 -34.60
C VAL A 175 -2.08 -10.96 -34.90
N ILE A 176 -1.16 -10.08 -34.52
CA ILE A 176 -1.16 -8.66 -34.91
C ILE A 176 0.20 -8.35 -35.53
N ASN A 177 0.21 -7.76 -36.72
CA ASN A 177 1.45 -7.40 -37.43
C ASN A 177 2.44 -8.57 -37.63
N GLY A 178 1.94 -9.80 -37.74
CA GLY A 178 2.77 -11.00 -37.90
C GLY A 178 3.31 -11.60 -36.60
N GLU A 179 3.00 -11.01 -35.44
CA GLU A 179 3.41 -11.52 -34.13
C GLU A 179 2.23 -12.15 -33.38
N VAL A 180 2.47 -13.33 -32.81
CA VAL A 180 1.51 -13.99 -31.92
C VAL A 180 1.43 -13.22 -30.61
N ILE A 181 0.25 -12.70 -30.31
CA ILE A 181 0.00 -12.03 -29.03
C ILE A 181 -0.02 -13.07 -27.93
N ARG A 182 0.71 -12.81 -26.85
CA ARG A 182 0.81 -13.69 -25.68
C ARG A 182 0.18 -13.04 -24.45
N ARG A 183 -0.17 -13.85 -23.46
CA ARG A 183 -0.64 -13.40 -22.15
C ARG A 183 -0.05 -14.27 -21.04
N ALA A 184 0.07 -13.71 -19.85
CA ALA A 184 0.26 -14.47 -18.63
C ALA A 184 -1.09 -15.08 -18.21
N GLU A 185 -1.10 -16.39 -18.02
CA GLU A 185 -2.24 -17.17 -17.53
C GLU A 185 -1.85 -17.84 -16.20
N ILE A 186 -2.76 -17.86 -15.24
CA ILE A 186 -2.53 -18.45 -13.92
C ILE A 186 -2.38 -19.96 -14.10
N SER A 187 -1.20 -20.49 -13.77
CA SER A 187 -0.94 -21.93 -13.71
C SER A 187 -1.02 -22.49 -12.29
N ASP A 188 -0.74 -21.65 -11.28
CA ASP A 188 -0.93 -21.95 -9.87
C ASP A 188 -1.41 -20.72 -9.12
N PHE A 189 -2.68 -20.74 -8.71
CA PHE A 189 -3.34 -19.65 -8.00
C PHE A 189 -2.64 -19.31 -6.67
N TRP A 190 -2.22 -20.30 -5.90
CA TRP A 190 -1.62 -20.04 -4.59
C TRP A 190 -0.18 -19.56 -4.72
N ALA A 191 0.56 -20.04 -5.71
CA ALA A 191 1.88 -19.49 -6.01
C ALA A 191 1.82 -18.04 -6.54
N MET A 192 0.74 -17.67 -7.23
CA MET A 192 0.45 -16.29 -7.64
C MET A 192 0.11 -15.39 -6.44
N VAL A 193 -0.80 -15.85 -5.58
CA VAL A 193 -1.22 -15.12 -4.37
C VAL A 193 -0.05 -14.94 -3.40
N PHE A 194 0.61 -16.03 -3.05
CA PHE A 194 1.76 -16.05 -2.15
C PHE A 194 3.09 -15.97 -2.90
N ASN A 195 3.16 -15.07 -3.90
CA ASN A 195 4.42 -14.78 -4.56
C ASN A 195 5.47 -14.23 -3.57
N PRO A 196 6.77 -14.26 -3.92
CA PRO A 196 7.86 -14.03 -2.97
C PRO A 196 7.78 -12.73 -2.16
N SER A 197 7.11 -11.69 -2.66
CA SER A 197 7.02 -10.39 -1.97
C SER A 197 5.67 -10.08 -1.32
N THR A 198 4.60 -10.87 -1.57
CA THR A 198 3.23 -10.53 -1.11
C THR A 198 3.13 -10.37 0.40
N VAL A 199 3.54 -11.39 1.17
CA VAL A 199 3.31 -11.41 2.62
C VAL A 199 4.07 -10.29 3.31
N HIS A 200 5.33 -10.08 2.90
CA HIS A 200 6.15 -8.99 3.41
C HIS A 200 5.49 -7.64 3.11
N ARG A 201 5.08 -7.41 1.86
CA ARG A 201 4.48 -6.14 1.42
C ARG A 201 3.16 -5.87 2.12
N LEU A 202 2.29 -6.87 2.23
CA LEU A 202 0.97 -6.75 2.85
C LEU A 202 1.07 -6.37 4.33
N ILE A 203 1.94 -7.05 5.08
CA ILE A 203 2.17 -6.72 6.49
C ILE A 203 2.68 -5.28 6.62
N HIS A 204 3.63 -4.87 5.78
CA HIS A 204 4.15 -3.50 5.79
C HIS A 204 3.09 -2.45 5.47
N VAL A 205 2.23 -2.71 4.47
CA VAL A 205 1.11 -1.85 4.09
C VAL A 205 0.11 -1.70 5.24
N TRP A 206 -0.33 -2.82 5.84
CA TRP A 206 -1.27 -2.77 6.98
C TRP A 206 -0.74 -1.95 8.14
N LEU A 207 0.53 -2.15 8.52
CA LEU A 207 1.15 -1.39 9.59
C LEU A 207 1.23 0.10 9.25
N GLY A 208 1.56 0.44 7.99
CA GLY A 208 1.53 1.83 7.52
C GLY A 208 0.14 2.46 7.61
N CYS A 209 -0.90 1.75 7.19
CA CYS A 209 -2.29 2.20 7.30
C CYS A 209 -2.71 2.43 8.76
N PHE A 210 -2.34 1.50 9.66
CA PHE A 210 -2.63 1.61 11.09
C PHE A 210 -1.93 2.81 11.74
N ILE A 211 -0.66 3.04 11.41
CA ILE A 211 0.09 4.20 11.88
C ILE A 211 -0.57 5.49 11.38
N LEU A 212 -0.95 5.55 10.09
CA LEU A 212 -1.60 6.73 9.52
C LEU A 212 -2.93 7.04 10.22
N GLY A 213 -3.81 6.06 10.35
CA GLY A 213 -5.10 6.25 11.01
C GLY A 213 -4.97 6.62 12.49
N ALA A 214 -4.03 5.98 13.19
CA ALA A 214 -3.71 6.32 14.58
C ALA A 214 -3.18 7.75 14.72
N ALA A 215 -2.21 8.14 13.89
CA ALA A 215 -1.63 9.47 13.89
C ALA A 215 -2.67 10.54 13.56
N PHE A 216 -3.59 10.27 12.63
CA PHE A 216 -4.70 11.17 12.30
C PHE A 216 -5.61 11.42 13.51
N VAL A 217 -6.07 10.36 14.17
CA VAL A 217 -6.91 10.46 15.38
C VAL A 217 -6.17 11.17 16.51
N MET A 218 -4.91 10.80 16.75
CA MET A 218 -4.07 11.42 17.78
C MET A 218 -3.83 12.91 17.51
N SER A 219 -3.61 13.30 16.25
CA SER A 219 -3.34 14.70 15.89
C SER A 219 -4.54 15.61 16.18
N ILE A 220 -5.74 15.19 15.77
CA ILE A 220 -6.98 15.95 16.04
C ILE A 220 -7.27 15.97 17.56
N SER A 221 -7.08 14.83 18.23
CA SER A 221 -7.30 14.74 19.68
C SER A 221 -6.31 15.61 20.46
N ALA A 222 -5.02 15.57 20.11
CA ALA A 222 -4.00 16.44 20.69
C ALA A 222 -4.31 17.92 20.47
N TRP A 223 -4.81 18.29 19.29
CA TRP A 223 -5.24 19.65 19.03
C TRP A 223 -6.39 20.08 19.96
N TYR A 224 -7.40 19.24 20.16
CA TYR A 224 -8.49 19.52 21.11
C TYR A 224 -7.98 19.70 22.55
N LEU A 225 -7.06 18.83 23.00
CA LEU A 225 -6.46 18.92 24.32
C LEU A 225 -5.65 20.21 24.50
N LEU A 226 -4.83 20.58 23.51
CA LEU A 226 -4.06 21.84 23.52
C LEU A 226 -4.95 23.08 23.54
N LYS A 227 -6.16 22.99 22.95
CA LYS A 227 -7.15 24.08 22.97
C LYS A 227 -8.06 24.03 24.19
N GLY A 228 -7.91 23.05 25.09
CA GLY A 228 -8.78 22.87 26.25
C GLY A 228 -10.24 22.61 25.88
N LYS A 229 -10.50 22.00 24.70
CA LYS A 229 -11.84 21.70 24.20
C LYS A 229 -12.08 20.19 24.17
N HIS A 230 -13.33 19.76 24.36
CA HIS A 230 -13.76 18.36 24.24
C HIS A 230 -12.82 17.35 24.93
N ARG A 231 -12.38 17.69 26.14
CA ARG A 231 -11.26 17.00 26.82
C ARG A 231 -11.48 15.49 26.92
N GLU A 232 -12.64 15.06 27.41
CA GLU A 232 -12.92 13.64 27.61
C GLU A 232 -12.93 12.86 26.28
N PHE A 233 -13.63 13.37 25.27
CA PHE A 233 -13.61 12.82 23.90
C PHE A 233 -12.18 12.68 23.36
N ALA A 234 -11.38 13.73 23.55
CA ALA A 234 -10.02 13.77 23.03
C ALA A 234 -9.10 12.80 23.79
N GLU A 235 -9.21 12.68 25.11
CA GLU A 235 -8.43 11.71 25.89
C GLU A 235 -8.78 10.26 25.51
N ARG A 236 -10.07 9.93 25.34
CA ARG A 236 -10.52 8.58 24.92
C ARG A 236 -10.05 8.24 23.51
N SER A 237 -10.23 9.16 22.56
CA SER A 237 -9.80 8.99 21.16
C SER A 237 -8.28 8.89 21.05
N PHE A 238 -7.54 9.75 21.76
CA PHE A 238 -6.08 9.73 21.79
C PHE A 238 -5.55 8.41 22.35
N THR A 239 -6.18 7.85 23.39
CA THR A 239 -5.77 6.57 23.98
C THR A 239 -5.86 5.42 22.96
N GLY A 240 -6.98 5.32 22.23
CA GLY A 240 -7.14 4.30 21.19
C GLY A 240 -6.11 4.43 20.06
N GLY A 241 -5.91 5.67 19.60
CA GLY A 241 -4.87 5.98 18.61
C GLY A 241 -3.46 5.65 19.12
N LEU A 242 -3.13 6.01 20.36
CA LEU A 242 -1.80 5.78 20.96
C LEU A 242 -1.47 4.29 21.07
N ILE A 243 -2.43 3.46 21.47
CA ILE A 243 -2.25 2.00 21.52
C ILE A 243 -1.95 1.46 20.13
N LEU A 244 -2.77 1.83 19.14
CA LEU A 244 -2.60 1.38 17.76
C LEU A 244 -1.27 1.85 17.18
N ALA A 245 -0.92 3.12 17.32
CA ALA A 245 0.35 3.69 16.90
C ALA A 245 1.53 2.98 17.55
N THR A 246 1.49 2.76 18.86
CA THR A 246 2.61 2.12 19.58
C THR A 246 2.86 0.70 19.06
N VAL A 247 1.82 -0.13 18.96
CA VAL A 247 1.98 -1.51 18.49
C VAL A 247 2.42 -1.55 17.03
N SER A 248 1.77 -0.75 16.17
CA SER A 248 2.07 -0.75 14.74
C SER A 248 3.44 -0.15 14.42
N SER A 249 3.85 0.93 15.08
CA SER A 249 5.18 1.53 14.90
C SER A 249 6.32 0.64 15.39
N LEU A 250 6.12 -0.18 16.43
CA LEU A 250 7.13 -1.16 16.83
C LEU A 250 7.20 -2.32 15.82
N ALA A 251 6.04 -2.81 15.37
CA ALA A 251 5.96 -3.89 14.40
C ALA A 251 6.51 -3.49 13.02
N ILE A 252 6.33 -2.24 12.59
CA ILE A 252 6.76 -1.80 11.26
C ILE A 252 8.28 -1.78 11.10
N LEU A 253 9.04 -1.62 12.21
CA LEU A 253 10.50 -1.72 12.19
C LEU A 253 10.96 -3.12 11.78
N VAL A 254 10.32 -4.15 12.35
CA VAL A 254 10.59 -5.55 12.01
C VAL A 254 10.15 -5.84 10.58
N SER A 255 8.95 -5.40 10.21
CA SER A 255 8.40 -5.58 8.86
C SER A 255 9.29 -4.91 7.80
N GLY A 256 9.71 -3.67 8.01
CA GLY A 256 10.57 -2.91 7.10
C GLY A 256 11.94 -3.57 6.91
N HIS A 257 12.54 -4.05 7.99
CA HIS A 257 13.79 -4.82 7.91
C HIS A 257 13.61 -6.10 7.07
N LYS A 258 12.54 -6.87 7.30
CA LYS A 258 12.24 -8.05 6.49
C LYS A 258 11.90 -7.72 5.04
N GLN A 259 11.24 -6.60 4.80
CA GLN A 259 10.98 -6.10 3.45
C GLN A 259 12.29 -5.77 2.72
N ALA A 260 13.24 -5.12 3.39
CA ALA A 260 14.54 -4.79 2.80
C ALA A 260 15.33 -6.06 2.42
N GLN A 261 15.34 -7.07 3.28
CA GLN A 261 15.94 -8.38 2.97
C GLN A 261 15.26 -9.05 1.77
N ASN A 262 13.92 -9.05 1.72
CA ASN A 262 13.18 -9.61 0.59
C ASN A 262 13.44 -8.86 -0.72
N VAL A 263 13.52 -7.53 -0.69
CA VAL A 263 13.87 -6.71 -1.86
C VAL A 263 15.31 -6.99 -2.29
N TYR A 264 16.24 -7.17 -1.36
CA TYR A 264 17.61 -7.57 -1.71
C TYR A 264 17.65 -8.90 -2.46
N GLU A 265 16.92 -9.90 -1.98
CA GLU A 265 16.88 -11.24 -2.58
C GLU A 265 16.20 -11.26 -3.96
N THR A 266 15.12 -10.50 -4.11
CA THR A 266 14.26 -10.58 -5.30
C THR A 266 14.51 -9.48 -6.33
N GLN A 267 14.97 -8.31 -5.88
CA GLN A 267 15.15 -7.09 -6.68
C GLN A 267 16.39 -6.30 -6.21
N PRO A 268 17.61 -6.86 -6.22
CA PRO A 268 18.81 -6.23 -5.65
C PRO A 268 19.14 -4.86 -6.26
N ALA A 269 18.89 -4.66 -7.56
CA ALA A 269 19.08 -3.36 -8.21
C ALA A 269 18.19 -2.25 -7.61
N LYS A 270 17.00 -2.61 -7.12
CA LYS A 270 16.06 -1.69 -6.48
C LYS A 270 16.55 -1.26 -5.10
N LEU A 271 17.04 -2.21 -4.29
CA LEU A 271 17.66 -1.85 -3.02
C LEU A 271 18.90 -0.98 -3.23
N ALA A 272 19.76 -1.35 -4.19
CA ALA A 272 20.94 -0.56 -4.51
C ALA A 272 20.59 0.86 -4.95
N ALA A 273 19.47 1.05 -5.68
CA ALA A 273 18.97 2.37 -6.02
C ALA A 273 18.42 3.13 -4.81
N PHE A 274 17.67 2.47 -3.90
CA PHE A 274 17.18 3.07 -2.65
C PHE A 274 18.29 3.59 -1.75
N GLU A 275 19.44 2.91 -1.74
CA GLU A 275 20.56 3.27 -0.87
C GLU A 275 21.62 4.11 -1.60
N ALA A 276 21.40 4.49 -2.87
CA ALA A 276 22.40 5.07 -3.75
C ALA A 276 23.74 4.28 -3.73
N HIS A 277 23.66 2.96 -3.64
CA HIS A 277 24.79 2.05 -3.56
C HIS A 277 25.32 1.71 -4.96
N PHE A 278 26.19 2.58 -5.48
CA PHE A 278 26.66 2.49 -6.86
C PHE A 278 27.65 1.33 -7.10
N HIS A 279 28.54 1.05 -6.15
CA HIS A 279 29.62 0.08 -6.29
C HIS A 279 29.50 -1.03 -5.24
N SER A 280 29.60 -2.29 -5.68
CA SER A 280 29.53 -3.45 -4.80
C SER A 280 30.62 -3.43 -3.72
N GLY A 281 30.24 -3.76 -2.49
CA GLY A 281 31.08 -3.66 -1.31
C GLY A 281 30.26 -3.72 -0.01
N PRO A 282 30.87 -3.53 1.17
CA PRO A 282 30.20 -3.50 2.49
C PRO A 282 28.88 -2.69 2.56
N GLY A 283 28.79 -1.62 1.78
CA GLY A 283 27.59 -0.80 1.64
C GLY A 283 27.34 0.11 2.84
N ASP A 284 27.55 1.40 2.66
CA ASP A 284 27.35 2.40 3.71
C ASP A 284 25.87 2.78 3.82
N LEU A 285 25.32 2.77 5.03
CA LEU A 285 23.94 3.22 5.26
C LEU A 285 23.93 4.74 5.37
N SER A 286 23.45 5.42 4.33
CA SER A 286 23.39 6.89 4.28
C SER A 286 22.21 7.39 5.11
N LEU A 287 22.47 8.17 6.17
CA LEU A 287 21.44 8.80 7.00
C LEU A 287 20.98 10.13 6.39
N LEU A 288 21.90 10.86 5.78
CA LEU A 288 21.67 12.06 4.99
C LEU A 288 22.65 12.07 3.82
N GLY A 289 22.19 12.41 2.62
CA GLY A 289 23.06 12.49 1.45
C GLY A 289 22.28 12.90 0.21
N ILE A 290 23.00 13.42 -0.78
CA ILE A 290 22.46 13.76 -2.10
C ILE A 290 23.17 12.89 -3.14
N PRO A 291 22.48 11.92 -3.75
CA PRO A 291 23.06 11.10 -4.82
C PRO A 291 23.50 11.95 -6.00
N ASP A 292 24.69 11.65 -6.51
CA ASP A 292 25.23 12.17 -7.76
C ASP A 292 25.38 10.99 -8.72
N VAL A 293 24.36 10.80 -9.56
CA VAL A 293 24.26 9.65 -10.47
C VAL A 293 25.30 9.74 -11.59
N GLU A 294 25.70 10.94 -11.99
CA GLU A 294 26.72 11.14 -13.03
C GLU A 294 28.10 10.71 -12.55
N ASN A 295 28.42 11.05 -11.31
CA ASN A 295 29.70 10.70 -10.69
C ASN A 295 29.66 9.38 -9.90
N GLU A 296 28.52 8.68 -9.87
CA GLU A 296 28.31 7.44 -9.09
C GLU A 296 28.73 7.57 -7.62
N THR A 297 28.43 8.72 -6.99
CA THR A 297 28.79 9.02 -5.59
C THR A 297 27.62 9.63 -4.81
N VAL A 298 27.74 9.70 -3.48
CA VAL A 298 26.79 10.41 -2.62
C VAL A 298 27.47 11.64 -2.03
N ARG A 299 26.96 12.83 -2.35
CA ARG A 299 27.48 14.11 -1.85
C ARG A 299 26.89 14.40 -0.47
N LEU A 300 27.65 15.12 0.36
CA LEU A 300 27.25 15.49 1.73
C LEU A 300 26.83 14.26 2.57
N ASN A 301 27.50 13.12 2.34
CA ASN A 301 27.06 11.85 2.89
C ASN A 301 27.41 11.73 4.39
N LEU A 302 26.39 11.78 5.24
CA LEU A 302 26.47 11.32 6.62
C LEU A 302 26.00 9.87 6.65
N ALA A 303 26.96 8.94 6.70
CA ALA A 303 26.67 7.52 6.65
C ALA A 303 27.23 6.73 7.84
N ILE A 304 26.65 5.55 8.06
CA ILE A 304 27.17 4.51 8.95
C ILE A 304 27.94 3.51 8.08
N PRO A 305 29.28 3.45 8.18
CA PRO A 305 30.08 2.53 7.36
C PRO A 305 29.69 1.07 7.53
N GLY A 306 29.52 0.36 6.41
CA GLY A 306 29.07 -1.05 6.39
C GLY A 306 27.66 -1.26 6.98
N GLY A 307 26.86 -0.19 7.10
CA GLY A 307 25.53 -0.24 7.70
C GLY A 307 24.54 -1.08 6.91
N ILE A 308 24.63 -1.09 5.58
CA ILE A 308 23.74 -1.90 4.73
C ILE A 308 24.07 -3.38 4.91
N GLY A 309 25.35 -3.76 4.85
CA GLY A 309 25.80 -5.13 5.13
C GLY A 309 25.35 -5.63 6.51
N LEU A 310 25.49 -4.78 7.54
CA LEU A 310 25.00 -5.09 8.89
C LEU A 310 23.49 -5.33 8.93
N LEU A 311 22.69 -4.49 8.28
CA LEU A 311 21.24 -4.63 8.28
C LEU A 311 20.78 -5.83 7.45
N LEU A 312 21.41 -6.14 6.33
CA LEU A 312 20.99 -7.27 5.51
C LEU A 312 21.45 -8.61 6.09
N PHE A 313 22.67 -8.67 6.61
CA PHE A 313 23.35 -9.93 6.92
C PHE A 313 23.85 -10.08 8.35
N GLY A 314 23.82 -9.02 9.15
CA GLY A 314 24.44 -9.00 10.47
C GLY A 314 25.97 -8.86 10.43
N ASP A 315 26.56 -8.54 9.27
CA ASP A 315 28.01 -8.42 9.08
C ASP A 315 28.33 -7.17 8.27
N ARG A 316 29.11 -6.26 8.86
CA ARG A 316 29.50 -4.98 8.25
C ARG A 316 30.42 -5.14 7.06
N GLU A 317 31.22 -6.20 7.00
CA GLU A 317 32.22 -6.39 5.95
C GLU A 317 31.65 -7.17 4.76
N LYS A 318 30.44 -7.72 4.90
CA LYS A 318 29.85 -8.56 3.87
C LYS A 318 29.43 -7.73 2.66
N GLU A 319 29.87 -8.18 1.49
CA GLU A 319 29.60 -7.51 0.22
C GLU A 319 28.09 -7.47 -0.10
N VAL A 320 27.61 -6.25 -0.34
CA VAL A 320 26.29 -5.92 -0.86
C VAL A 320 26.43 -5.56 -2.33
N VAL A 321 25.57 -6.14 -3.16
CA VAL A 321 25.56 -5.93 -4.61
C VAL A 321 25.16 -4.49 -4.91
N GLY A 322 26.02 -3.77 -5.63
CA GLY A 322 25.80 -2.40 -6.09
C GLY A 322 25.24 -2.32 -7.51
N LEU A 323 24.92 -1.09 -7.94
CA LEU A 323 24.41 -0.82 -9.29
C LEU A 323 25.42 -1.19 -10.40
N ASP A 324 26.72 -1.24 -10.09
CA ASP A 324 27.80 -1.64 -11.00
C ASP A 324 27.63 -3.04 -11.59
N LYS A 325 26.89 -3.93 -10.92
CA LYS A 325 26.59 -5.29 -11.42
C LYS A 325 25.42 -5.35 -12.41
N PHE A 326 24.70 -4.26 -12.61
CA PHE A 326 23.55 -4.19 -13.52
C PHE A 326 23.86 -3.31 -14.72
N ARG A 327 23.34 -3.69 -15.88
CA ARG A 327 23.39 -2.87 -17.10
C ARG A 327 22.65 -1.56 -16.87
N LYS A 328 23.13 -0.45 -17.44
CA LYS A 328 22.60 0.89 -17.17
C LYS A 328 21.11 0.99 -17.49
N GLU A 329 20.65 0.32 -18.54
CA GLU A 329 19.25 0.25 -18.96
C GLU A 329 18.34 -0.53 -18.00
N ASP A 330 18.90 -1.43 -17.18
CA ASP A 330 18.14 -2.23 -16.20
C ASP A 330 18.17 -1.60 -14.78
N ARG A 331 18.92 -0.51 -14.60
CA ARG A 331 19.02 0.18 -13.30
C ARG A 331 17.77 1.02 -13.05
N PRO A 332 17.13 0.91 -11.87
CA PRO A 332 16.08 1.84 -11.47
C PRO A 332 16.62 3.27 -11.36
N PRO A 333 15.78 4.29 -11.61
CA PRO A 333 16.19 5.68 -11.50
C PRO A 333 16.45 6.05 -10.03
N VAL A 334 17.73 6.21 -9.65
CA VAL A 334 18.17 6.54 -8.28
C VAL A 334 17.48 7.80 -7.76
N ALA A 335 17.41 8.87 -8.57
CA ALA A 335 16.81 10.14 -8.16
C ALA A 335 15.29 10.09 -7.93
N LEU A 336 14.58 9.09 -8.47
CA LEU A 336 13.14 8.88 -8.24
C LEU A 336 12.88 7.80 -7.18
N SER A 337 13.93 7.14 -6.71
CA SER A 337 13.85 6.02 -5.75
C SER A 337 14.15 6.46 -4.31
N LEU A 338 14.57 7.71 -4.10
CA LEU A 338 15.05 8.28 -2.84
C LEU A 338 14.17 9.41 -2.30
#